data_AF-A0A0P7Y3C5-F1
#
_entry.id   AF-A0A0P7Y3C5-F1
#
_cell.length_a   1.000
_cell.length_b   1.000
_cell.length_c   1.000
_cell.angle_alpha   90.00
_cell.angle_beta   90.00
_cell.angle_gamma   90.00
#
_symmetry.space_group_name_H-M   'P 1'
#
loop_
_entity.id
_entity.type
_entity.pdbx_description
1 polymer ?
#
loop_
_entity_poly.entity_id
_entity_poly.type
_entity_poly.pdbx_seq_one_letter_code
_entity_poly.pdbx_strand_id
1 'polypeptide(L)'
;MAKSAEAYRTISEAAAEVDLPAHVLRFWETKFAQLKPVKHKNGRRLYRPQDIALLKGLRRLLYAEGHTIKGAQKYLRDNGVAAVAALADGGELAAPVPASAANTATESSAASVPAAMKADSINALKSALSRVEQAKARLDKALAARS
;
A
#
# COMPACT_ATOMS: atom_id res chain seq x y z
N MET A 1 -25.45 13.75 -3.73
CA MET A 1 -25.88 12.98 -4.93
C MET A 1 -25.23 11.61 -4.90
N ALA A 2 -25.95 10.57 -4.46
CA ALA A 2 -25.44 9.20 -4.48
C ALA A 2 -25.48 8.67 -5.92
N LYS A 3 -24.31 8.45 -6.54
CA LYS A 3 -24.21 7.81 -7.86
C LYS A 3 -24.56 6.33 -7.72
N SER A 4 -25.41 5.81 -8.62
CA SER A 4 -25.96 4.45 -8.58
C SER A 4 -24.92 3.38 -8.19
N ALA A 5 -25.35 2.44 -7.34
CA ALA A 5 -24.51 1.40 -6.76
C ALA A 5 -23.84 0.50 -7.81
N GLU A 6 -24.44 0.35 -9.00
CA GLU A 6 -23.90 -0.48 -10.08
C GLU A 6 -23.00 0.25 -11.10
N ALA A 7 -22.87 1.58 -10.99
CA ALA A 7 -22.15 2.35 -12.00
C ALA A 7 -20.63 2.20 -11.88
N TYR A 8 -19.97 1.85 -12.99
CA TYR A 8 -18.51 1.77 -13.10
C TYR A 8 -17.83 3.06 -12.66
N ARG A 9 -16.71 2.93 -11.95
CA ARG A 9 -15.93 4.07 -11.43
C ARG A 9 -14.60 4.20 -12.14
N THR A 10 -14.21 5.43 -12.44
CA THR A 10 -12.82 5.71 -12.85
C THR A 10 -11.88 5.63 -11.65
N ILE A 11 -10.58 5.43 -11.87
CA ILE A 11 -9.59 5.33 -10.78
C ILE A 11 -9.60 6.54 -9.83
N SER A 12 -9.90 7.74 -10.33
CA SER A 12 -10.00 8.96 -9.50
C SER A 12 -11.25 8.98 -8.63
N GLU A 13 -12.35 8.38 -9.08
CA GLU A 13 -13.57 8.24 -8.28
C GLU A 13 -13.43 7.10 -7.25
N ALA A 14 -12.82 5.98 -7.65
CA ALA A 14 -12.47 4.90 -6.73
C ALA A 14 -11.53 5.39 -5.61
N ALA A 15 -10.56 6.23 -5.95
CA ALA A 15 -9.67 6.91 -5.00
C ALA A 15 -10.44 7.79 -4.00
N ALA A 16 -11.42 8.57 -4.47
CA ALA A 16 -12.25 9.40 -3.62
C ALA A 16 -13.22 8.59 -2.73
N GLU A 17 -13.81 7.50 -3.25
CA GLU A 17 -14.76 6.65 -2.50
C GLU A 17 -14.11 5.73 -1.46
N VAL A 18 -12.89 5.29 -1.71
CA VAL A 18 -12.09 4.47 -0.78
C VAL A 18 -11.20 5.38 0.09
N ASP A 19 -11.14 6.68 -0.21
CA ASP A 19 -10.29 7.69 0.45
C ASP A 19 -8.83 7.22 0.52
N LEU A 20 -8.32 6.83 -0.66
CA LEU A 20 -6.98 6.29 -0.88
C LEU A 20 -6.35 6.93 -2.15
N PRO A 21 -5.05 7.25 -2.17
CA PRO A 21 -4.43 7.82 -3.37
C PRO A 21 -4.50 6.90 -4.59
N ALA A 22 -4.78 7.48 -5.77
CA ALA A 22 -4.90 6.73 -7.03
C ALA A 22 -3.65 5.91 -7.40
N HIS A 23 -2.45 6.28 -6.93
CA HIS A 23 -1.23 5.49 -7.14
C HIS A 23 -1.19 4.22 -6.28
N VAL A 24 -1.78 4.24 -5.08
CA VAL A 24 -1.91 3.04 -4.21
C VAL A 24 -2.85 2.03 -4.86
N LEU A 25 -3.96 2.51 -5.43
CA LEU A 25 -4.87 1.70 -6.25
C LEU A 25 -4.14 1.02 -7.43
N ARG A 26 -3.34 1.78 -8.21
CA ARG A 26 -2.51 1.21 -9.29
C ARG A 26 -1.52 0.17 -8.78
N PHE A 27 -0.93 0.38 -7.61
CA PHE A 27 -0.03 -0.59 -6.99
C PHE A 27 -0.77 -1.85 -6.56
N TRP A 28 -1.97 -1.72 -5.98
CA TRP A 28 -2.81 -2.85 -5.59
C TRP A 28 -3.29 -3.69 -6.79
N GLU A 29 -3.58 -3.09 -7.95
CA GLU A 29 -3.82 -3.83 -9.21
C GLU A 29 -2.65 -4.80 -9.53
N THR A 30 -1.40 -4.46 -9.19
CA THR A 30 -0.24 -5.36 -9.41
C THR A 30 -0.09 -6.46 -8.35
N LYS A 31 -0.81 -6.35 -7.21
CA LYS A 31 -0.71 -7.29 -6.08
C LYS A 31 -1.93 -8.20 -5.96
N PHE A 32 -3.12 -7.73 -6.33
CA PHE A 32 -4.34 -8.51 -6.24
C PHE A 32 -4.88 -8.82 -7.64
N ALA A 33 -4.62 -10.04 -8.13
CA ALA A 33 -5.08 -10.50 -9.44
C ALA A 33 -6.61 -10.52 -9.59
N GLN A 34 -7.34 -10.35 -8.49
CA GLN A 34 -8.78 -10.18 -8.41
C GLN A 34 -9.24 -8.78 -8.88
N LEU A 35 -8.43 -7.74 -8.66
CA LEU A 35 -8.70 -6.38 -9.15
C LEU A 35 -8.37 -6.31 -10.65
N LYS A 36 -9.35 -6.65 -11.49
CA LYS A 36 -9.23 -6.63 -12.95
C LYS A 36 -10.00 -5.45 -13.54
N PRO A 37 -9.45 -4.22 -13.52
CA PRO A 37 -10.13 -3.07 -14.11
C PRO A 37 -10.40 -3.32 -15.59
N VAL A 38 -11.62 -3.00 -16.01
CA VAL A 38 -12.04 -3.15 -17.40
C VAL A 38 -11.27 -2.15 -18.25
N LYS A 39 -10.48 -2.65 -19.22
CA LYS A 39 -9.82 -1.81 -20.23
C LYS A 39 -10.89 -1.19 -21.12
N HIS A 40 -11.09 0.12 -20.98
CA HIS A 40 -12.00 0.86 -21.84
C HIS A 40 -11.32 1.34 -23.13
N LYS A 41 -12.09 1.63 -24.19
CA LYS A 41 -11.55 2.00 -25.52
C LYS A 41 -10.66 3.26 -25.52
N ASN A 42 -10.79 4.12 -24.51
CA ASN A 42 -9.98 5.33 -24.32
C ASN A 42 -8.74 5.13 -23.42
N GLY A 43 -8.37 3.89 -23.11
CA GLY A 43 -7.23 3.56 -22.24
C GLY A 43 -7.45 3.82 -20.74
N ARG A 44 -8.61 4.36 -20.33
CA ARG A 44 -8.93 4.57 -18.91
C ARG A 44 -9.35 3.24 -18.27
N ARG A 45 -8.98 3.07 -17.00
CA ARG A 45 -9.34 1.93 -16.16
C ARG A 45 -10.68 2.19 -15.50
N LEU A 46 -11.65 1.29 -15.72
CA LEU A 46 -12.94 1.30 -15.05
C LEU A 46 -13.00 0.16 -14.03
N TYR A 47 -13.26 0.50 -12.78
CA TYR A 47 -13.52 -0.43 -11.68
C TYR A 47 -15.02 -0.77 -11.65
N ARG A 48 -15.33 -2.03 -11.36
CA ARG A 48 -16.68 -2.49 -11.05
C ARG A 48 -17.03 -2.11 -9.60
N PRO A 49 -18.31 -1.97 -9.24
CA PRO A 49 -18.76 -1.84 -7.85
C PRO A 49 -18.19 -2.92 -6.91
N GLN A 50 -18.13 -4.16 -7.41
CA GLN A 50 -17.53 -5.30 -6.71
C GLN A 50 -16.04 -5.08 -6.39
N ASP A 51 -15.30 -4.44 -7.31
CA ASP A 51 -13.90 -4.07 -7.06
C ASP A 51 -13.81 -2.97 -5.99
N ILE A 52 -14.74 -2.00 -5.97
CA ILE A 52 -14.79 -0.94 -4.95
C ILE A 52 -15.06 -1.53 -3.56
N ALA A 53 -16.00 -2.47 -3.43
CA ALA A 53 -16.25 -3.17 -2.17
C ALA A 53 -15.01 -3.94 -1.70
N LEU A 54 -14.35 -4.68 -2.60
CA LEU A 54 -13.09 -5.36 -2.31
C LEU A 54 -11.98 -4.38 -1.88
N LEU A 55 -11.88 -3.21 -2.52
CA LEU A 55 -10.90 -2.17 -2.16
C LEU A 55 -11.13 -1.59 -0.75
N LYS A 56 -12.39 -1.39 -0.34
CA LYS A 56 -12.73 -0.97 1.02
C LYS A 56 -12.37 -2.05 2.05
N GLY A 57 -12.69 -3.32 1.76
CA GLY A 57 -12.27 -4.46 2.59
C GLY A 57 -10.75 -4.60 2.73
N LEU A 58 -10.01 -4.46 1.62
CA LEU A 58 -8.55 -4.43 1.61
C LEU A 58 -7.99 -3.25 2.42
N ARG A 59 -8.60 -2.06 2.36
CA ARG A 59 -8.24 -0.93 3.24
C ARG A 59 -8.40 -1.31 4.70
N ARG A 60 -9.52 -1.92 5.10
CA ARG A 60 -9.76 -2.34 6.49
C ARG A 60 -8.69 -3.34 6.94
N LEU A 61 -8.45 -4.38 6.16
CA LEU A 61 -7.49 -5.44 6.48
C LEU A 61 -6.04 -4.93 6.61
N LEU A 62 -5.63 -4.00 5.73
CA LEU A 62 -4.27 -3.45 5.74
C LEU A 62 -4.05 -2.37 6.82
N TYR A 63 -5.02 -1.46 7.02
CA TYR A 63 -4.87 -0.29 7.90
C TYR A 63 -5.46 -0.48 9.30
N ALA A 64 -6.59 -1.17 9.46
CA ALA A 64 -7.23 -1.38 10.76
C ALA A 64 -6.74 -2.68 11.44
N GLU A 65 -6.57 -3.76 10.67
CA GLU A 65 -6.05 -5.04 11.18
C GLU A 65 -4.53 -5.20 11.01
N GLY A 66 -3.84 -4.17 10.50
CA GLY A 66 -2.37 -4.15 10.37
C GLY A 66 -1.78 -5.27 9.51
N HIS A 67 -2.56 -5.91 8.64
CA HIS A 67 -2.04 -7.00 7.81
C HIS A 67 -1.03 -6.49 6.78
N THR A 68 0.00 -7.27 6.53
CA THR A 68 0.87 -7.06 5.35
C THR A 68 0.11 -7.41 4.06
N ILE A 69 0.55 -6.89 2.91
CA ILE A 69 0.00 -7.23 1.58
C ILE A 69 -0.07 -8.75 1.34
N LYS A 70 0.96 -9.50 1.80
CA LYS A 70 0.98 -10.97 1.73
C LYS A 70 -0.08 -11.63 2.63
N GLY A 71 -0.35 -11.03 3.78
CA GLY A 71 -1.43 -11.44 4.70
C GLY A 71 -2.80 -11.23 4.05
N ALA A 72 -3.03 -10.05 3.48
CA ALA A 72 -4.25 -9.76 2.72
C ALA A 72 -4.43 -10.69 1.51
N GLN A 73 -3.36 -10.97 0.75
CA GLN A 73 -3.36 -11.98 -0.33
C GLN A 73 -3.64 -13.41 0.16
N LYS A 74 -3.22 -13.77 1.38
CA LYS A 74 -3.54 -15.08 1.98
C LYS A 74 -5.02 -15.12 2.36
N TYR A 75 -5.49 -14.14 3.13
CA TYR A 75 -6.88 -14.04 3.56
C TYR A 75 -7.87 -14.03 2.37
N LEU A 76 -7.52 -13.32 1.28
CA LEU A 76 -8.32 -13.25 0.05
C LEU A 76 -8.34 -14.57 -0.75
N ARG A 77 -7.36 -15.46 -0.55
CA ARG A 77 -7.35 -16.83 -1.10
C ARG A 77 -8.12 -17.80 -0.21
N ASP A 78 -7.96 -17.68 1.11
CA ASP A 78 -8.55 -18.60 2.09
C ASP A 78 -10.07 -18.36 2.25
N ASN A 79 -10.52 -17.10 2.29
CA ASN A 79 -11.93 -16.72 2.51
C ASN A 79 -12.64 -16.23 1.22
N GLY A 80 -11.88 -15.99 0.14
CA GLY A 80 -12.41 -15.51 -1.13
C GLY A 80 -12.75 -14.01 -1.16
N VAL A 81 -13.17 -13.55 -2.34
CA VAL A 81 -13.44 -12.12 -2.63
C VAL A 81 -14.66 -11.59 -1.88
N ALA A 82 -15.73 -12.38 -1.82
CA ALA A 82 -16.99 -11.98 -1.19
C ALA A 82 -16.83 -11.72 0.32
N ALA A 83 -16.03 -12.53 1.03
CA ALA A 83 -15.76 -12.32 2.44
C ALA A 83 -15.00 -10.99 2.67
N VAL A 84 -13.94 -10.72 1.91
CA VAL A 84 -13.20 -9.45 2.03
C VAL A 84 -14.06 -8.25 1.65
N ALA A 85 -14.92 -8.38 0.64
CA ALA A 85 -15.88 -7.32 0.31
C ALA A 85 -16.87 -7.05 1.45
N ALA A 86 -17.38 -8.08 2.13
CA ALA A 86 -18.30 -7.93 3.27
C ALA A 86 -17.66 -7.27 4.50
N LEU A 87 -16.33 -7.34 4.67
CA LEU A 87 -15.61 -6.57 5.70
C LEU A 87 -15.68 -5.05 5.49
N ALA A 88 -16.12 -4.57 4.32
CA ALA A 88 -16.26 -3.14 4.01
C ALA A 88 -17.45 -2.47 4.74
N ASP A 89 -18.51 -3.21 5.02
CA ASP A 89 -19.78 -2.65 5.53
C ASP A 89 -19.80 -2.52 7.07
N GLY A 90 -18.87 -3.17 7.77
CA GLY A 90 -18.78 -3.17 9.24
C GLY A 90 -18.03 -2.00 9.88
N GLY A 91 -17.98 -0.82 9.23
CA GLY A 91 -17.16 0.31 9.67
C GLY A 91 -17.73 1.68 9.26
N GLU A 92 -18.54 2.24 10.14
CA GLU A 92 -19.23 3.53 9.98
C GLU A 92 -18.31 4.73 9.66
N LEU A 93 -18.79 5.65 8.82
CA LEU A 93 -18.12 6.93 8.57
C LEU A 93 -18.42 7.94 9.69
N ALA A 94 -17.49 8.10 10.64
CA ALA A 94 -17.36 9.28 11.50
C ALA A 94 -15.89 9.41 11.98
N ALA A 95 -15.04 10.23 11.32
CA ALA A 95 -14.76 11.65 11.63
C ALA A 95 -13.77 11.86 12.82
N PRO A 96 -13.11 13.03 12.99
CA PRO A 96 -12.27 13.72 12.01
C PRO A 96 -10.91 14.26 12.58
N VAL A 97 -9.82 14.18 11.78
CA VAL A 97 -8.56 15.01 11.81
C VAL A 97 -7.73 15.10 13.13
N PRO A 98 -6.52 15.74 13.20
CA PRO A 98 -5.48 16.05 12.20
C PRO A 98 -4.05 15.56 12.60
N ALA A 99 -3.04 15.91 11.75
CA ALA A 99 -1.56 15.95 11.97
C ALA A 99 -0.73 14.79 11.39
N SER A 100 0.51 14.98 10.91
CA SER A 100 1.25 16.14 10.36
C SER A 100 2.60 15.62 9.78
N ALA A 101 3.32 16.44 8.98
CA ALA A 101 4.69 16.23 8.46
C ALA A 101 4.88 15.08 7.43
N ALA A 102 5.72 15.19 6.40
CA ALA A 102 6.49 16.33 5.87
C ALA A 102 6.75 16.16 4.35
N ASN A 103 7.38 17.17 3.75
CA ASN A 103 7.53 17.37 2.30
C ASN A 103 8.62 16.53 1.60
N THR A 104 8.61 16.68 0.27
CA THR A 104 9.75 16.65 -0.68
C THR A 104 10.39 15.32 -1.07
N ALA A 105 10.44 15.13 -2.40
CA ALA A 105 11.56 14.61 -3.20
C ALA A 105 12.09 13.19 -2.91
N THR A 106 12.60 12.37 -3.82
CA THR A 106 12.82 12.32 -5.28
C THR A 106 13.60 11.00 -5.46
N GLU A 107 13.70 10.47 -6.69
CA GLU A 107 14.46 9.27 -7.06
C GLU A 107 13.93 7.92 -6.49
N SER A 108 13.68 6.85 -7.27
CA SER A 108 14.23 6.29 -8.51
C SER A 108 15.09 5.05 -8.23
N SER A 109 14.83 4.02 -9.07
CA SER A 109 15.75 2.95 -9.46
C SER A 109 15.67 1.57 -8.78
N ALA A 110 15.80 0.56 -9.67
CA ALA A 110 16.34 -0.79 -9.48
C ALA A 110 15.62 -1.83 -8.60
N ALA A 111 14.75 -2.59 -9.27
CA ALA A 111 14.63 -4.06 -9.23
C ALA A 111 15.54 -4.90 -8.30
N SER A 112 14.94 -5.80 -7.50
CA SER A 112 15.17 -7.28 -7.53
C SER A 112 14.32 -8.05 -6.50
N VAL A 113 14.32 -9.39 -6.62
CA VAL A 113 13.34 -10.36 -6.05
C VAL A 113 14.14 -11.48 -5.35
N PRO A 114 13.80 -11.92 -4.10
CA PRO A 114 12.57 -12.66 -3.79
C PRO A 114 11.90 -12.30 -2.43
N ALA A 115 11.25 -13.27 -1.77
CA ALA A 115 10.46 -13.12 -0.54
C ALA A 115 10.75 -14.24 0.49
N ALA A 116 11.62 -13.98 1.48
CA ALA A 116 11.90 -14.97 2.54
C ALA A 116 12.26 -14.37 3.92
N MET A 117 12.05 -13.07 4.16
CA MET A 117 12.67 -12.36 5.29
C MET A 117 11.63 -11.51 6.04
N LYS A 118 11.27 -11.91 7.27
CA LYS A 118 10.67 -10.99 8.28
C LYS A 118 11.68 -10.69 9.39
N ALA A 119 12.41 -11.70 9.86
CA ALA A 119 13.50 -11.54 10.81
C ALA A 119 14.73 -10.88 10.14
N ASP A 120 15.15 -11.39 8.97
CA ASP A 120 16.36 -10.91 8.32
C ASP A 120 16.21 -9.49 7.77
N SER A 121 15.01 -9.01 7.43
CA SER A 121 14.85 -7.61 7.00
C SER A 121 15.16 -6.65 8.15
N ILE A 122 14.76 -6.97 9.38
CA ILE A 122 15.09 -6.17 10.57
C ILE A 122 16.59 -6.27 10.88
N ASN A 123 17.19 -7.45 10.77
CA ASN A 123 18.63 -7.63 10.96
C ASN A 123 19.48 -7.01 9.84
N ALA A 124 18.98 -6.96 8.60
CA ALA A 124 19.60 -6.27 7.47
C ALA A 124 19.61 -4.75 7.68
N LEU A 125 18.50 -4.17 8.17
CA LEU A 125 18.48 -2.74 8.54
C LEU A 125 19.43 -2.44 9.71
N LYS A 126 19.44 -3.27 10.77
CA LYS A 126 20.37 -3.10 11.90
C LYS A 126 21.84 -3.21 11.50
N SER A 127 22.19 -4.16 10.63
CA SER A 127 23.56 -4.33 10.14
C SER A 127 23.97 -3.23 9.14
N ALA A 128 23.03 -2.70 8.35
CA ALA A 128 23.28 -1.51 7.53
C ALA A 128 23.54 -0.26 8.39
N LEU A 129 22.74 -0.04 9.44
CA LEU A 129 22.94 1.05 10.40
C LEU A 129 24.33 0.97 11.04
N SER A 130 24.70 -0.19 11.58
CA SER A 130 26.00 -0.40 12.23
C SER A 130 27.18 -0.18 11.27
N ARG A 131 27.05 -0.51 9.98
CA ARG A 131 28.08 -0.20 8.96
C ARG A 131 28.23 1.30 8.73
N VAL A 132 27.14 2.06 8.72
CA VAL A 132 27.17 3.52 8.60
C VAL A 132 27.79 4.16 9.84
N GLU A 133 27.45 3.70 11.03
CA GLU A 133 28.05 4.15 12.30
C GLU A 133 29.56 3.86 12.35
N GLN A 134 29.99 2.67 11.94
CA GLN A 134 31.41 2.31 11.86
C GLN A 134 32.16 3.13 10.79
N ALA A 135 31.53 3.44 9.65
CA ALA A 135 32.10 4.30 8.63
C ALA A 135 32.28 5.73 9.15
N LYS A 136 31.27 6.27 9.85
CA LYS A 136 31.34 7.57 10.50
C LYS A 136 32.45 7.61 11.56
N ALA A 137 32.51 6.64 12.47
CA ALA A 137 33.54 6.57 13.51
C ALA A 137 34.97 6.45 12.94
N ARG A 138 35.14 5.80 11.78
CA ARG A 138 36.42 5.76 11.06
C ARG A 138 36.78 7.13 10.47
N LEU A 139 35.81 7.87 9.94
CA LEU A 139 36.01 9.22 9.43
C LEU A 139 36.37 10.19 10.58
N ASP A 140 35.62 10.15 11.68
CA ASP A 140 35.88 10.96 12.88
C ASP A 140 37.28 10.69 13.44
N LYS A 141 37.70 9.41 13.51
CA LYS A 141 39.06 9.02 13.92
C LYS A 141 40.14 9.46 12.95
N ALA A 142 39.89 9.43 11.64
CA ALA A 142 40.84 9.90 10.62
C ALA A 142 41.00 11.42 10.61
N LEU A 143 39.93 12.16 10.95
CA LEU A 143 39.98 13.61 11.14
C LEU A 143 40.74 13.97 12.43
N ALA A 144 40.46 13.30 13.55
CA ALA A 144 41.16 13.50 14.82
C ALA A 144 42.64 13.07 14.83
N ALA A 145 43.07 12.24 13.87
CA ALA A 145 44.48 11.87 13.67
C ALA A 145 45.24 12.80 12.71
N ARG A 146 44.57 13.83 12.17
CA ARG A 146 45.13 14.81 11.22
C ARG A 146 45.24 16.23 11.83
N SER A 147 44.69 16.42 13.03
CA SER A 147 44.89 17.56 13.93
C SER A 147 46.00 17.27 14.94
#